data_AF-A0A9P3UMF3-F1
#
_entry.id   AF-A0A9P3UMF3-F1
#
_cell.length_a   1.000
_cell.length_b   1.000
_cell.length_c   1.000
_cell.angle_alpha   90.00
_cell.angle_beta   90.00
_cell.angle_gamma   90.00
#
_symmetry.space_group_name_H-M   'P 1'
#
loop_
_entity.id
_entity.type
_entity.pdbx_description
1 polymer ?
#
loop_
_entity_poly.entity_id
_entity_poly.type
_entity_poly.pdbx_seq_one_letter_code
_entity_poly.pdbx_strand_id
1 'polypeptide(L)'
;MSSENANAGHLGPEPTTNGTSEGPKGAIRRESSGWLPAVDGPPADDATQRERKSKSPTPTRENAGATSLRRTESRRSLFTNQDGQPIEGAPFITTGAGTSGPYSNAKASEELESRAASAEESLSSRQRSKIAKLEAKEGKRLSKIIKNEGRTEKRALDVAINELAGLQQMQASLVKNEADAYKSRSKVQTELQKEEARLLDARAKHEAAQAHLAAEDEKLEIIKNKTKEATEKLQEKSQEVDSLRRMLGVDERERAQKLAECTGKSDATSPTCVVS
;
A
#
# COMPACT_ATOMS: atom_id res chain seq x y z
N MET A 1 8.73 40.99 -20.40
CA MET A 1 7.69 41.77 -19.68
C MET A 1 7.49 41.10 -18.35
N SER A 2 8.28 41.59 -17.38
CA SER A 2 8.37 41.08 -16.02
C SER A 2 7.33 41.80 -15.18
N SER A 3 6.50 41.05 -14.47
CA SER A 3 5.65 41.59 -13.40
C SER A 3 6.03 40.91 -12.10
N GLU A 4 6.96 41.56 -11.41
CA GLU A 4 7.23 41.39 -9.98
C GLU A 4 5.95 41.70 -9.19
N ASN A 5 5.44 40.70 -8.46
CA ASN A 5 4.34 40.90 -7.54
C ASN A 5 4.91 40.82 -6.12
N ALA A 6 5.22 41.99 -5.56
CA ALA A 6 5.67 42.15 -4.18
C ALA A 6 4.47 41.99 -3.24
N ASN A 7 4.28 40.77 -2.72
CA ASN A 7 3.32 40.52 -1.65
C ASN A 7 3.97 40.81 -0.30
N ALA A 8 3.86 42.06 0.14
CA ALA A 8 4.34 42.52 1.42
C ALA A 8 3.25 42.39 2.50
N GLY A 9 3.57 41.66 3.56
CA GLY A 9 3.27 42.08 4.93
C GLY A 9 1.86 41.89 5.44
N HIS A 10 1.62 40.76 6.09
CA HIS A 10 0.73 40.74 7.26
C HIS A 10 1.32 39.85 8.34
N LEU A 11 2.17 40.45 9.18
CA LEU A 11 2.66 39.90 10.43
C LEU A 11 1.49 39.86 11.41
N GLY A 12 0.87 38.70 11.56
CA GLY A 12 -0.09 38.44 12.62
C GLY A 12 0.62 38.34 13.98
N PRO A 13 0.01 38.82 15.07
CA PRO A 13 0.60 38.80 16.40
C PRO A 13 0.75 37.37 16.93
N GLU A 14 1.89 37.13 17.58
CA GLU A 14 2.23 35.86 18.22
C GLU A 14 1.26 35.50 19.36
N PRO A 15 0.83 34.23 19.47
CA PRO A 15 0.12 33.76 20.65
C PRO A 15 1.12 33.58 21.81
N THR A 16 1.03 34.49 22.78
CA THR A 16 1.62 34.34 24.11
C THR A 16 0.94 33.17 24.82
N THR A 17 1.60 32.02 24.86
CA THR A 17 1.17 30.89 25.71
C THR A 17 1.75 31.07 27.10
N ASN A 18 0.99 31.78 27.94
CA ASN A 18 1.25 31.85 29.37
C ASN A 18 1.12 30.46 29.99
N GLY A 19 2.17 30.06 30.70
CA GLY A 19 2.28 28.80 31.39
C GLY A 19 1.20 28.60 32.46
N THR A 20 0.76 27.36 32.57
CA THR A 20 0.24 26.80 33.83
C THR A 20 0.94 25.47 34.02
N SER A 21 2.02 25.53 34.79
CA SER A 21 2.73 24.40 35.33
C SER A 21 1.95 23.86 36.53
N GLU A 22 1.12 22.84 36.32
CA GLU A 22 0.69 21.95 37.40
C GLU A 22 1.36 20.60 37.20
N GLY A 23 2.39 20.37 38.03
CA GLY A 23 3.16 19.14 38.03
C GLY A 23 2.39 17.97 38.62
N PRO A 24 2.53 16.74 38.07
CA PRO A 24 2.13 15.54 38.78
C PRO A 24 3.12 15.28 39.92
N LYS A 25 2.65 15.45 41.16
CA LYS A 25 3.31 14.99 42.39
C LYS A 25 3.67 13.51 42.24
N GLY A 26 4.94 13.22 42.49
CA GLY A 26 5.54 11.91 42.34
C GLY A 26 4.84 10.82 43.15
N ALA A 27 4.58 9.70 42.48
CA ALA A 27 4.55 8.39 43.10
C ALA A 27 5.88 7.72 42.77
N ILE A 28 6.86 7.89 43.67
CA ILE A 28 8.07 7.07 43.70
C ILE A 28 7.62 5.65 44.02
N ARG A 29 7.43 4.81 42.98
CA ARG A 29 7.23 3.38 43.17
C ARG A 29 8.59 2.70 43.03
N ARG A 30 9.12 2.37 44.21
CA ARG A 30 10.31 1.55 44.46
C ARG A 30 10.49 0.43 43.45
N GLU A 31 11.72 0.39 42.95
CA GLU A 31 12.46 -0.75 42.45
C GLU A 31 12.18 -2.03 43.26
N SER A 32 11.82 -3.10 42.56
CA SER A 32 12.21 -4.45 42.94
C SER A 32 12.91 -5.08 41.75
N SER A 33 14.23 -5.09 41.83
CA SER A 33 15.16 -5.92 41.10
C SER A 33 14.74 -7.39 41.13
N GLY A 34 14.07 -7.83 40.08
CA GLY A 34 13.85 -9.23 39.74
C GLY A 34 14.72 -9.60 38.55
N TRP A 35 16.01 -9.79 38.80
CA TRP A 35 16.97 -10.34 37.84
C TRP A 35 16.74 -11.85 37.74
N LEU A 36 15.88 -12.29 36.82
CA LEU A 36 15.85 -13.68 36.32
C LEU A 36 15.49 -13.65 34.82
N PRO A 37 16.31 -14.22 33.93
CA PRO A 37 15.89 -14.55 32.57
C PRO A 37 14.97 -15.78 32.64
N ALA A 38 13.67 -15.56 32.77
CA ALA A 38 12.68 -16.61 32.56
C ALA A 38 12.44 -16.76 31.05
N VAL A 39 12.58 -18.00 30.60
CA VAL A 39 12.47 -18.48 29.22
C VAL A 39 10.98 -18.55 28.87
N ASP A 40 10.47 -17.69 27.99
CA ASP A 40 9.12 -17.83 27.42
C ASP A 40 9.22 -18.32 25.97
N GLY A 41 8.97 -19.61 25.81
CA GLY A 41 8.74 -20.26 24.52
C GLY A 41 7.43 -19.79 23.87
N PRO A 42 7.19 -20.15 22.60
CA PRO A 42 5.96 -19.79 21.90
C PRO A 42 4.74 -20.37 22.65
N PRO A 43 3.66 -19.61 22.86
CA PRO A 43 2.47 -20.14 23.49
C PRO A 43 1.90 -21.25 22.60
N ALA A 44 1.93 -22.47 23.15
CA ALA A 44 1.20 -23.61 22.62
C ALA A 44 -0.31 -23.32 22.66
N ASP A 45 -0.99 -23.84 21.64
CA ASP A 45 -2.44 -23.86 21.49
C ASP A 45 -3.13 -24.32 22.78
N ASP A 46 -4.10 -23.54 23.28
CA ASP A 46 -5.20 -24.15 24.01
C ASP A 46 -6.54 -23.51 23.69
N ALA A 47 -7.44 -24.42 23.36
CA ALA A 47 -8.79 -24.20 22.93
C ALA A 47 -9.68 -24.03 24.16
N THR A 48 -10.32 -22.88 24.32
CA THR A 48 -11.59 -22.82 25.06
C THR A 48 -12.60 -21.93 24.36
N GLN A 49 -13.49 -22.64 23.68
CA GLN A 49 -14.89 -22.34 23.44
C GLN A 49 -15.46 -21.20 24.29
N ARG A 50 -15.93 -20.14 23.63
CA ARG A 50 -17.09 -19.38 24.09
C ARG A 50 -18.07 -19.21 22.94
N GLU A 51 -18.98 -20.17 22.87
CA GLU A 51 -20.20 -20.11 22.08
C GLU A 51 -20.97 -18.82 22.39
N ARG A 52 -21.08 -17.92 21.41
CA ARG A 52 -22.22 -17.01 21.31
C ARG A 52 -23.12 -17.49 20.18
N LYS A 53 -24.05 -18.30 20.62
CA LYS A 53 -25.22 -18.85 19.94
C LYS A 53 -26.11 -17.73 19.40
N SER A 54 -25.98 -17.38 18.12
CA SER A 54 -27.03 -16.71 17.37
C SER A 54 -27.59 -17.68 16.33
N LYS A 55 -28.72 -18.29 16.70
CA LYS A 55 -29.58 -19.08 15.83
C LYS A 55 -30.25 -18.18 14.79
N SER A 56 -30.03 -18.46 13.51
CA SER A 56 -31.04 -18.26 12.45
C SER A 56 -30.86 -19.34 11.36
N PRO A 57 -31.93 -19.78 10.69
CA PRO A 57 -31.99 -21.10 10.07
C PRO A 57 -31.75 -21.11 8.54
N THR A 58 -31.23 -22.26 8.08
CA THR A 58 -31.38 -23.02 6.81
C THR A 58 -32.48 -22.61 5.80
N PRO A 59 -32.57 -23.22 4.58
CA PRO A 59 -31.57 -23.83 3.67
C PRO A 59 -31.82 -23.52 2.17
N THR A 60 -30.84 -23.75 1.28
CA THR A 60 -31.03 -24.15 -0.15
C THR A 60 -29.64 -24.39 -0.76
N ARG A 61 -29.19 -25.62 -1.08
CA ARG A 61 -29.51 -26.44 -2.27
C ARG A 61 -29.67 -25.61 -3.54
N GLU A 62 -28.64 -25.60 -4.39
CA GLU A 62 -28.71 -25.51 -5.85
C GLU A 62 -27.30 -25.88 -6.40
N ASN A 63 -27.19 -27.01 -7.11
CA ASN A 63 -27.23 -27.10 -8.57
C ASN A 63 -26.01 -26.39 -9.21
N ALA A 64 -25.02 -27.18 -9.62
CA ALA A 64 -24.92 -27.71 -10.98
C ALA A 64 -24.51 -26.65 -12.02
N GLY A 65 -23.29 -26.82 -12.55
CA GLY A 65 -22.93 -26.44 -13.92
C GLY A 65 -22.98 -24.95 -14.26
N ALA A 66 -21.91 -24.23 -13.98
CA ALA A 66 -21.57 -23.04 -14.75
C ALA A 66 -20.41 -23.37 -15.69
N THR A 67 -20.80 -23.92 -16.83
CA THR A 67 -20.04 -23.92 -18.06
C THR A 67 -19.45 -22.54 -18.32
N SER A 68 -18.15 -22.54 -18.64
CA SER A 68 -17.47 -21.47 -19.35
C SER A 68 -18.20 -21.19 -20.66
N LEU A 69 -19.20 -20.31 -20.62
CA LEU A 69 -19.70 -19.63 -21.79
C LEU A 69 -18.80 -18.43 -22.01
N ARG A 70 -17.77 -18.63 -22.83
CA ARG A 70 -17.24 -17.60 -23.73
C ARG A 70 -18.40 -17.00 -24.51
N ARG A 71 -19.07 -15.99 -23.92
CA ARG A 71 -20.18 -15.28 -24.54
C ARG A 71 -19.60 -14.13 -25.36
N THR A 72 -19.32 -14.45 -26.61
CA THR A 72 -19.41 -13.55 -27.78
C THR A 72 -18.95 -12.12 -27.56
N GLU A 73 -17.67 -11.90 -27.86
CA GLU A 73 -17.26 -10.66 -28.52
C GLU A 73 -18.21 -10.37 -29.69
N SER A 74 -18.59 -9.10 -29.80
CA SER A 74 -19.24 -8.50 -30.96
C SER A 74 -20.64 -9.01 -31.32
N ARG A 75 -21.63 -8.65 -30.48
CA ARG A 75 -22.89 -8.12 -31.03
C ARG A 75 -22.66 -6.65 -31.42
N ARG A 76 -21.79 -6.40 -32.43
CA ARG A 76 -21.95 -5.19 -33.23
C ARG A 76 -23.34 -5.29 -33.82
N SER A 77 -24.24 -4.42 -33.35
CA SER A 77 -25.51 -4.18 -34.00
C SER A 77 -25.20 -3.96 -35.49
N LEU A 78 -25.70 -4.85 -36.35
CA LEU A 78 -25.55 -4.76 -37.81
C LEU A 78 -26.21 -3.49 -38.39
N PHE A 79 -26.72 -2.62 -37.54
CA PHE A 79 -27.54 -1.46 -37.86
C PHE A 79 -26.91 -0.15 -37.39
N THR A 80 -25.73 -0.19 -36.76
CA THR A 80 -25.00 1.00 -36.29
C THR A 80 -23.54 0.91 -36.72
N ASN A 81 -23.01 1.98 -37.31
CA ASN A 81 -21.59 2.11 -37.63
C ASN A 81 -20.73 2.13 -36.37
N GLN A 82 -19.40 2.09 -36.52
CA GLN A 82 -18.46 2.06 -35.39
C GLN A 82 -18.60 3.28 -34.46
N ASP A 83 -19.20 4.37 -34.96
CA ASP A 83 -19.48 5.61 -34.24
C ASP A 83 -20.86 5.63 -33.54
N GLY A 84 -21.59 4.50 -33.55
CA GLY A 84 -22.93 4.39 -32.95
C GLY A 84 -24.05 5.07 -33.75
N GLN A 85 -23.75 5.64 -34.92
CA GLN A 85 -24.73 6.26 -35.81
C GLN A 85 -25.45 5.19 -36.66
N PRO A 86 -26.77 5.30 -36.88
CA PRO A 86 -27.51 4.40 -37.77
C PRO A 86 -27.01 4.54 -39.21
N ILE A 87 -26.86 3.43 -39.94
CA ILE A 87 -26.35 3.42 -41.31
C ILE A 87 -27.40 4.02 -42.25
N GLU A 88 -27.15 5.24 -42.71
CA GLU A 88 -27.96 5.92 -43.72
C GLU A 88 -27.86 5.15 -45.06
N GLY A 89 -28.96 4.52 -45.49
CA GLY A 89 -29.03 3.79 -46.75
C GLY A 89 -29.36 2.29 -46.67
N ALA A 90 -29.60 1.72 -45.48
CA ALA A 90 -30.06 0.34 -45.37
C ALA A 90 -31.57 0.23 -45.72
N PRO A 91 -31.96 -0.39 -46.86
CA PRO A 91 -33.34 -0.41 -47.35
C PRO A 91 -34.30 -1.24 -46.46
N PHE A 92 -33.77 -2.01 -45.51
CA PHE A 92 -34.57 -2.77 -44.54
C PHE A 92 -34.92 -1.99 -43.26
N ILE A 93 -34.28 -0.83 -43.00
CA ILE A 93 -34.59 0.01 -41.83
C ILE A 93 -35.65 1.06 -42.17
N THR A 94 -35.64 1.62 -43.38
CA THR A 94 -36.59 2.67 -43.79
C THR A 94 -37.87 2.15 -44.44
N THR A 95 -37.88 0.92 -44.96
CA THR A 95 -39.05 0.32 -45.65
C THR A 95 -39.32 -1.11 -45.17
N GLY A 96 -38.86 -1.47 -43.98
CA GLY A 96 -39.20 -2.73 -43.32
C GLY A 96 -40.64 -2.72 -42.81
N ALA A 97 -41.29 -3.88 -42.78
CA ALA A 97 -42.72 -4.15 -42.50
C ALA A 97 -43.32 -3.63 -41.17
N GLY A 98 -42.64 -2.73 -40.45
CA GLY A 98 -43.13 -2.01 -39.28
C GLY A 98 -42.96 -0.48 -39.36
N THR A 99 -42.50 0.07 -40.48
CA THR A 99 -42.30 1.53 -40.67
C THR A 99 -43.52 2.21 -41.28
N SER A 100 -44.72 1.80 -40.86
CA SER A 100 -45.83 2.74 -40.91
C SER A 100 -45.67 3.74 -39.76
N GLY A 101 -44.71 4.66 -39.88
CA GLY A 101 -44.59 5.75 -38.91
C GLY A 101 -45.89 6.55 -38.85
N PRO A 102 -46.18 7.30 -37.79
CA PRO A 102 -47.45 8.05 -37.65
C PRO A 102 -47.75 9.05 -38.78
N TYR A 103 -46.81 9.26 -39.71
CA TYR A 103 -46.95 10.11 -40.89
C TYR A 103 -46.93 9.36 -42.24
N SER A 104 -46.82 8.03 -42.24
CA SER A 104 -46.89 7.24 -43.48
C SER A 104 -48.35 6.99 -43.86
N ASN A 105 -49.04 8.05 -44.27
CA ASN A 105 -50.35 7.89 -44.91
C ASN A 105 -50.07 7.42 -46.33
N ALA A 106 -49.95 6.11 -46.54
CA ALA A 106 -49.93 5.54 -47.88
C ALA A 106 -51.25 5.95 -48.55
N LYS A 107 -51.18 6.93 -49.47
CA LYS A 107 -52.36 7.35 -50.24
C LYS A 107 -52.84 6.11 -50.98
N ALA A 108 -54.08 5.69 -50.71
CA ALA A 108 -54.69 4.61 -51.47
C ALA A 108 -54.65 5.03 -52.95
N SER A 109 -54.04 4.20 -53.79
CA SER A 109 -54.08 4.47 -55.23
C SER A 109 -55.53 4.32 -55.69
N GLU A 110 -56.03 5.32 -56.39
CA GLU A 110 -57.39 5.37 -56.94
C GLU A 110 -57.70 4.15 -57.83
N GLU A 111 -56.66 3.57 -58.43
CA GLU A 111 -56.69 2.33 -59.21
C GLU A 111 -56.98 1.07 -58.34
N LEU A 112 -56.54 1.03 -57.09
CA LEU A 112 -56.86 -0.07 -56.17
C LEU A 112 -58.28 0.05 -55.63
N GLU A 113 -58.75 1.25 -55.33
CA GLU A 113 -60.12 1.47 -54.84
C GLU A 113 -61.17 1.11 -55.92
N SER A 114 -60.96 1.51 -57.17
CA SER A 114 -61.84 1.15 -58.30
C SER A 114 -61.86 -0.36 -58.58
N ARG A 115 -60.71 -1.03 -58.47
CA ARG A 115 -60.62 -2.50 -58.57
C ARG A 115 -61.32 -3.21 -57.40
N ALA A 116 -61.20 -2.70 -56.18
CA ALA A 116 -61.88 -3.24 -55.01
C ALA A 116 -63.41 -3.12 -55.15
N ALA A 117 -63.91 -1.95 -55.55
CA ALA A 117 -65.34 -1.72 -55.78
C ALA A 117 -65.92 -2.67 -56.85
N SER A 118 -65.19 -2.84 -57.96
CA SER A 118 -65.59 -3.77 -59.05
C SER A 118 -65.61 -5.23 -58.57
N ALA A 119 -64.65 -5.61 -57.72
CA ALA A 119 -64.60 -6.95 -57.14
C ALA A 119 -65.77 -7.19 -56.16
N GLU A 120 -66.13 -6.21 -55.34
CA GLU A 120 -67.29 -6.30 -54.46
C GLU A 120 -68.59 -6.48 -55.24
N GLU A 121 -68.76 -5.76 -56.35
CA GLU A 121 -69.95 -5.85 -57.20
C GLU A 121 -70.14 -7.26 -57.77
N SER A 122 -69.04 -7.94 -58.14
CA SER A 122 -69.04 -9.30 -58.68
C SER A 122 -69.37 -10.41 -57.65
N LEU A 123 -69.34 -10.10 -56.35
CA LEU A 123 -69.59 -11.08 -55.29
C LEU A 123 -71.09 -11.25 -54.97
N SER A 124 -71.55 -12.50 -54.88
CA SER A 124 -72.90 -12.81 -54.42
C SER A 124 -73.15 -12.38 -52.97
N SER A 125 -74.41 -12.09 -52.61
CA SER A 125 -74.77 -11.67 -51.24
C SER A 125 -74.34 -12.68 -50.16
N ARG A 126 -74.32 -13.97 -50.48
CA ARG A 126 -73.88 -15.05 -49.58
C ARG A 126 -72.36 -15.01 -49.35
N GLN A 127 -71.57 -14.68 -50.37
CA GLN A 127 -70.12 -14.49 -50.23
C GLN A 127 -69.82 -13.24 -49.41
N ARG A 128 -70.50 -12.12 -49.69
CA ARG A 128 -70.36 -10.88 -48.89
C ARG A 128 -70.64 -11.12 -47.41
N SER A 129 -71.72 -11.81 -47.07
CA SER A 129 -72.05 -12.15 -45.68
C SER A 129 -71.00 -13.06 -45.02
N LYS A 130 -70.41 -14.00 -45.76
CA LYS A 130 -69.32 -14.85 -45.25
C LYS A 130 -68.04 -14.04 -45.01
N ILE A 131 -67.67 -13.18 -45.95
CA ILE A 131 -66.51 -12.28 -45.85
C ILE A 131 -66.67 -11.37 -44.63
N ALA A 132 -67.81 -10.67 -44.50
CA ALA A 132 -68.09 -9.80 -43.36
C ALA A 132 -68.01 -10.53 -42.01
N LYS A 133 -68.48 -11.79 -41.93
CA LYS A 133 -68.36 -12.61 -40.72
C LYS A 133 -66.92 -13.02 -40.41
N LEU A 134 -66.11 -13.27 -41.44
CA LEU A 134 -64.69 -13.59 -41.28
C LEU A 134 -63.91 -12.36 -40.82
N GLU A 135 -64.12 -11.22 -41.47
CA GLU A 135 -63.53 -9.93 -41.10
C GLU A 135 -63.89 -9.55 -39.65
N ALA A 136 -65.16 -9.70 -39.25
CA ALA A 136 -65.56 -9.44 -37.87
C ALA A 136 -64.89 -10.37 -36.85
N LYS A 137 -64.62 -11.64 -37.22
CA LYS A 137 -63.87 -12.58 -36.36
C LYS A 137 -62.39 -12.22 -36.31
N GLU A 138 -61.82 -11.81 -37.43
CA GLU A 138 -60.44 -11.37 -37.55
C GLU A 138 -60.19 -10.09 -36.76
N GLY A 139 -61.03 -9.07 -36.90
CA GLY A 139 -60.95 -7.84 -36.10
C GLY A 139 -61.02 -8.12 -34.59
N LYS A 140 -61.85 -9.08 -34.15
CA LYS A 140 -61.87 -9.54 -32.75
C LYS A 140 -60.59 -10.26 -32.34
N ARG A 141 -59.96 -11.04 -33.23
CA ARG A 141 -58.67 -11.70 -32.97
C ARG A 141 -57.55 -10.67 -32.88
N LEU A 142 -57.46 -9.74 -33.83
CA LEU A 142 -56.50 -8.65 -33.84
C LEU A 142 -56.61 -7.78 -32.58
N SER A 143 -57.83 -7.39 -32.19
CA SER A 143 -58.04 -6.62 -30.96
C SER A 143 -57.56 -7.37 -29.70
N LYS A 144 -57.71 -8.71 -29.65
CA LYS A 144 -57.17 -9.52 -28.56
C LYS A 144 -55.64 -9.58 -28.59
N ILE A 145 -55.04 -9.71 -29.77
CA ILE A 145 -53.58 -9.71 -29.95
C ILE A 145 -53.01 -8.39 -29.47
N ILE A 146 -53.51 -7.26 -29.96
CA ILE A 146 -53.06 -5.90 -29.57
C ILE A 146 -53.16 -5.70 -28.05
N LYS A 147 -54.26 -6.14 -27.42
CA LYS A 147 -54.42 -6.05 -25.95
C LYS A 147 -53.43 -6.93 -25.20
N ASN A 148 -53.12 -8.12 -25.71
CA ASN A 148 -52.15 -9.02 -25.10
C ASN A 148 -50.73 -8.48 -25.26
N GLU A 149 -50.39 -7.97 -26.44
CA GLU A 149 -49.11 -7.32 -26.73
C GLU A 149 -48.88 -6.11 -25.82
N GLY A 150 -49.86 -5.22 -25.68
CA GLY A 150 -49.75 -4.08 -24.77
C GLY A 150 -49.59 -4.51 -23.30
N ARG A 151 -50.17 -5.65 -22.88
CA ARG A 151 -49.95 -6.21 -21.54
C ARG A 151 -48.56 -6.81 -21.37
N THR A 152 -48.03 -7.50 -22.38
CA THR A 152 -46.68 -8.08 -22.35
C THR A 152 -45.61 -6.99 -22.39
N GLU A 153 -45.82 -5.95 -23.20
CA GLU A 153 -44.93 -4.79 -23.28
C GLU A 153 -44.90 -4.03 -21.96
N LYS A 154 -46.06 -3.76 -21.35
CA LYS A 154 -46.12 -3.12 -20.02
C LYS A 154 -45.33 -3.94 -18.98
N ARG A 155 -45.51 -5.26 -18.96
CA ARG A 155 -44.75 -6.14 -18.03
C ARG A 155 -43.25 -6.11 -18.31
N ALA A 156 -42.84 -6.10 -19.58
CA ALA A 156 -41.43 -6.00 -19.94
C ALA A 156 -40.83 -4.66 -19.49
N LEU A 157 -41.58 -3.56 -19.64
CA LEU A 157 -41.18 -2.24 -19.15
C LEU A 157 -41.07 -2.21 -17.62
N ASP A 158 -42.05 -2.77 -16.90
CA ASP A 158 -42.03 -2.86 -15.45
C ASP A 158 -40.81 -3.67 -14.94
N VAL A 159 -40.46 -4.77 -15.61
CA VAL A 159 -39.24 -5.54 -15.30
C VAL A 159 -37.98 -4.70 -15.51
N ALA A 160 -37.85 -4.03 -16.65
CA ALA A 160 -36.69 -3.18 -16.94
C ALA A 160 -36.52 -2.03 -15.94
N ILE A 161 -37.63 -1.41 -15.49
CA ILE A 161 -37.60 -0.36 -14.46
C ILE A 161 -37.10 -0.92 -13.13
N ASN A 162 -37.57 -2.09 -12.72
CA ASN A 162 -37.15 -2.72 -11.48
C ASN A 162 -35.68 -3.16 -11.52
N GLU A 163 -35.22 -3.70 -12.65
CA GLU A 163 -33.81 -4.05 -12.85
C GLU A 163 -32.91 -2.81 -12.75
N LEU A 164 -33.30 -1.70 -13.40
CA LEU A 164 -32.58 -0.43 -13.32
C LEU A 164 -32.50 0.08 -11.88
N ALA A 165 -33.62 0.05 -11.14
CA ALA A 165 -33.63 0.45 -9.73
C ALA A 165 -32.71 -0.43 -8.88
N GLY A 166 -32.67 -1.75 -9.14
CA GLY A 166 -31.76 -2.68 -8.47
C GLY A 166 -30.29 -2.35 -8.75
N LEU A 167 -29.94 -2.07 -10.00
CA LEU A 167 -28.57 -1.66 -10.39
C LEU A 167 -28.16 -0.35 -9.72
N GLN A 168 -29.06 0.63 -9.63
CA GLN A 168 -28.79 1.90 -8.96
C GLN A 168 -28.54 1.73 -7.46
N GLN A 169 -29.31 0.89 -6.77
CA GLN A 169 -29.08 0.57 -5.36
C GLN A 169 -27.74 -0.14 -5.15
N MET A 170 -27.41 -1.10 -6.04
CA MET A 170 -26.13 -1.79 -6.00
C MET A 170 -24.96 -0.81 -6.21
N GLN A 171 -25.05 0.09 -7.18
CA GLN A 171 -24.04 1.12 -7.43
C GLN A 171 -23.83 2.02 -6.19
N ALA A 172 -24.91 2.50 -5.57
CA ALA A 172 -24.80 3.32 -4.36
C ALA A 172 -24.10 2.57 -3.21
N SER A 173 -24.38 1.27 -3.05
CA SER A 173 -23.70 0.44 -2.04
C SER A 173 -22.20 0.25 -2.34
N LEU A 174 -21.83 0.04 -3.63
CA LEU A 174 -20.45 -0.12 -4.05
C LEU A 174 -19.65 1.17 -3.84
N VAL A 175 -20.21 2.34 -4.19
CA VAL A 175 -19.58 3.65 -3.96
C VAL A 175 -19.33 3.89 -2.47
N LYS A 176 -20.27 3.50 -1.60
CA LYS A 176 -20.08 3.61 -0.15
C LYS A 176 -18.94 2.69 0.34
N ASN A 177 -18.95 1.43 -0.09
CA ASN A 177 -17.91 0.46 0.29
C ASN A 177 -16.53 0.91 -0.19
N GLU A 178 -16.44 1.45 -1.40
CA GLU A 178 -15.22 2.03 -1.96
C GLU A 178 -14.72 3.21 -1.11
N ALA A 179 -15.60 4.13 -0.73
CA ALA A 179 -15.23 5.27 0.13
C ALA A 179 -14.68 4.80 1.50
N ASP A 180 -15.28 3.78 2.09
CA ASP A 180 -14.82 3.23 3.37
C ASP A 180 -13.48 2.49 3.23
N ALA A 181 -13.26 1.77 2.12
CA ALA A 181 -11.98 1.16 1.79
C ALA A 181 -10.86 2.20 1.62
N TYR A 182 -11.12 3.31 0.92
CA TYR A 182 -10.14 4.40 0.78
C TYR A 182 -9.78 5.04 2.13
N LYS A 183 -10.77 5.27 3.00
CA LYS A 183 -10.52 5.79 4.35
C LYS A 183 -9.63 4.84 5.17
N SER A 184 -9.94 3.54 5.14
CA SER A 184 -9.15 2.52 5.83
C SER A 184 -7.70 2.49 5.31
N ARG A 185 -7.53 2.46 3.97
CA ARG A 185 -6.22 2.50 3.33
C ARG A 185 -5.42 3.74 3.72
N SER A 186 -6.04 4.91 3.71
CA SER A 186 -5.39 6.17 4.07
C SER A 186 -4.86 6.13 5.51
N LYS A 187 -5.63 5.58 6.47
CA LYS A 187 -5.17 5.39 7.86
C LYS A 187 -3.93 4.50 7.93
N VAL A 188 -4.01 3.31 7.34
CA VAL A 188 -2.88 2.35 7.32
C VAL A 188 -1.65 2.97 6.66
N GLN A 189 -1.82 3.76 5.60
CA GLN A 189 -0.70 4.46 4.96
C GLN A 189 -0.06 5.50 5.89
N THR A 190 -0.84 6.27 6.63
CA THR A 190 -0.28 7.23 7.61
C THR A 190 0.40 6.54 8.79
N GLU A 191 -0.09 5.37 9.20
CA GLU A 191 0.55 4.56 10.24
C GLU A 191 1.88 3.99 9.75
N LEU A 192 1.90 3.43 8.53
CA LEU A 192 3.12 2.95 7.88
C LEU A 192 4.19 4.04 7.83
N GLN A 193 3.84 5.25 7.39
CA GLN A 193 4.77 6.38 7.32
C GLN A 193 5.35 6.76 8.70
N LYS A 194 4.56 6.64 9.77
CA LYS A 194 5.04 6.90 11.14
C LYS A 194 6.02 5.83 11.60
N GLU A 195 5.75 4.56 11.32
CA GLU A 195 6.67 3.47 11.68
C GLU A 195 7.95 3.51 10.84
N GLU A 196 7.86 3.87 9.55
CA GLU A 196 9.03 4.11 8.69
C GLU A 196 9.92 5.23 9.26
N ALA A 197 9.33 6.35 9.70
CA ALA A 197 10.08 7.42 10.35
C ALA A 197 10.80 6.95 11.62
N ARG A 198 10.13 6.16 12.48
CA ARG A 198 10.72 5.59 13.70
C ARG A 198 11.88 4.64 13.39
N LEU A 199 11.76 3.84 12.33
CA LEU A 199 12.83 2.94 11.88
C LEU A 199 14.06 3.73 11.45
N LEU A 200 13.87 4.80 10.67
CA LEU A 200 14.97 5.67 10.24
C LEU A 200 15.66 6.35 11.43
N ASP A 201 14.90 6.83 12.41
CA ASP A 201 15.47 7.39 13.64
C ASP A 201 16.27 6.36 14.45
N ALA A 202 15.75 5.13 14.59
CA ALA A 202 16.44 4.05 15.27
C ALA A 202 17.74 3.66 14.56
N ARG A 203 17.72 3.62 13.22
CA ARG A 203 18.90 3.38 12.39
C ARG A 203 19.95 4.47 12.56
N ALA A 204 19.55 5.74 12.54
CA ALA A 204 20.46 6.86 12.76
C ALA A 204 21.13 6.78 14.16
N LYS A 205 20.37 6.41 15.19
CA LYS A 205 20.92 6.21 16.56
C LYS A 205 21.92 5.05 16.61
N HIS A 206 21.62 3.95 15.94
CA HIS A 206 22.53 2.80 15.85
C HIS A 206 23.84 3.18 15.14
N GLU A 207 23.76 3.84 13.99
CA GLU A 207 24.92 4.32 13.24
C GLU A 207 25.78 5.30 14.07
N ALA A 208 25.14 6.21 14.83
CA ALA A 208 25.84 7.10 15.75
C ALA A 208 26.53 6.36 16.91
N ALA A 209 25.87 5.37 17.51
CA ALA A 209 26.45 4.55 18.57
C ALA A 209 27.64 3.73 18.06
N GLN A 210 27.55 3.19 16.85
CA GLN A 210 28.64 2.45 16.20
C GLN A 210 29.84 3.35 15.93
N ALA A 211 29.62 4.58 15.42
CA ALA A 211 30.68 5.56 15.22
C ALA A 211 31.35 5.96 16.55
N HIS A 212 30.57 6.14 17.61
CA HIS A 212 31.10 6.43 18.94
C HIS A 212 31.98 5.29 19.47
N LEU A 213 31.52 4.03 19.37
CA LEU A 213 32.29 2.86 19.78
C LEU A 213 33.63 2.76 19.02
N ALA A 214 33.59 2.93 17.69
CA ALA A 214 34.81 2.95 16.88
C ALA A 214 35.80 4.05 17.32
N ALA A 215 35.30 5.25 17.64
CA ALA A 215 36.15 6.33 18.12
C ALA A 215 36.78 6.03 19.50
N GLU A 216 36.07 5.37 20.41
CA GLU A 216 36.62 4.93 21.69
C GLU A 216 37.66 3.81 21.53
N ASP A 217 37.42 2.87 20.62
CA ASP A 217 38.39 1.81 20.29
C ASP A 217 39.69 2.40 19.72
N GLU A 218 39.59 3.38 18.81
CA GLU A 218 40.76 4.10 18.28
C GLU A 218 41.55 4.82 19.40
N LYS A 219 40.85 5.50 20.33
CA LYS A 219 41.49 6.15 21.48
C LYS A 219 42.20 5.13 22.37
N LEU A 220 41.59 3.99 22.62
CA LEU A 220 42.15 2.91 23.42
C LEU A 220 43.45 2.38 22.77
N GLU A 221 43.44 2.12 21.46
CA GLU A 221 44.63 1.70 20.72
C GLU A 221 45.75 2.76 20.74
N ILE A 222 45.40 4.05 20.63
CA ILE A 222 46.38 5.14 20.81
C ILE A 222 47.02 5.10 22.21
N ILE A 223 46.23 4.90 23.27
CA ILE A 223 46.72 4.82 24.65
C ILE A 223 47.62 3.59 24.83
N LYS A 224 47.23 2.43 24.29
CA LYS A 224 48.05 1.21 24.32
C LYS A 224 49.40 1.44 23.65
N ASN A 225 49.41 2.04 22.45
CA ASN A 225 50.64 2.31 21.72
C ASN A 225 51.54 3.30 22.48
N LYS A 226 50.97 4.39 23.01
CA LYS A 226 51.71 5.34 23.88
C LYS A 226 52.30 4.68 25.13
N THR A 227 51.56 3.75 25.74
CA THR A 227 52.04 3.02 26.92
C THR A 227 53.21 2.11 26.56
N LYS A 228 53.12 1.38 25.42
CA LYS A 228 54.23 0.57 24.90
C LYS A 228 55.48 1.42 24.64
N GLU A 229 55.34 2.52 23.90
CA GLU A 229 56.44 3.46 23.63
C GLU A 229 57.08 4.01 24.92
N ALA A 230 56.26 4.33 25.94
CA ALA A 230 56.76 4.79 27.23
C ALA A 230 57.56 3.70 27.97
N THR A 231 57.10 2.44 27.91
CA THR A 231 57.84 1.32 28.51
C THR A 231 59.15 1.01 27.78
N GLU A 232 59.17 1.14 26.44
CA GLU A 232 60.39 0.99 25.64
C GLU A 232 61.42 2.08 25.99
N LYS A 233 61.00 3.35 26.04
CA LYS A 233 61.87 4.47 26.46
C LYS A 233 62.42 4.30 27.87
N LEU A 234 61.61 3.79 28.80
CA LEU A 234 62.05 3.50 30.17
C LEU A 234 63.16 2.44 30.18
N GLN A 235 63.00 1.37 29.39
CA GLN A 235 64.00 0.31 29.28
C GLN A 235 65.29 0.83 28.67
N GLU A 236 65.23 1.61 27.58
CA GLU A 236 66.39 2.25 26.97
C GLU A 236 67.16 3.13 27.97
N LYS A 237 66.44 3.98 28.72
CA LYS A 237 67.06 4.84 29.75
C LYS A 237 67.65 4.04 30.91
N SER A 238 67.01 2.95 31.32
CA SER A 238 67.57 2.05 32.34
C SER A 238 68.88 1.43 31.87
N GLN A 239 68.94 0.96 30.63
CA GLN A 239 70.16 0.39 30.02
C GLN A 239 71.26 1.44 29.90
N GLU A 240 70.93 2.67 29.52
CA GLU A 240 71.87 3.80 29.47
C GLU A 240 72.48 4.09 30.85
N VAL A 241 71.64 4.17 31.89
CA VAL A 241 72.10 4.39 33.28
C VAL A 241 73.02 3.25 33.75
N ASP A 242 72.68 2.00 33.46
CA ASP A 242 73.53 0.87 33.83
C ASP A 242 74.86 0.86 33.06
N SER A 243 74.86 1.32 31.80
CA SER A 243 76.08 1.54 31.02
C SER A 243 76.97 2.63 31.65
N LEU A 244 76.38 3.77 32.03
CA LEU A 244 77.08 4.86 32.72
C LEU A 244 77.69 4.39 34.06
N ARG A 245 76.95 3.61 34.85
CA ARG A 245 77.45 3.04 36.11
C ARG A 245 78.64 2.11 35.90
N ARG A 246 78.62 1.29 34.84
CA ARG A 246 79.74 0.43 34.48
C ARG A 246 80.97 1.26 34.10
N MET A 247 80.81 2.28 33.25
CA MET A 247 81.90 3.17 32.85
C MET A 247 82.49 3.91 34.05
N LEU A 248 81.64 4.52 34.90
CA LEU A 248 82.10 5.19 36.12
C LEU A 248 82.91 4.25 37.02
N GLY A 249 82.44 3.01 37.20
CA GLY A 249 83.16 2.00 37.99
C GLY A 249 84.50 1.58 37.37
N VAL A 250 84.66 1.66 36.05
CA VAL A 250 85.96 1.47 35.37
C VAL A 250 86.87 2.68 35.62
N ASP A 251 86.37 3.89 35.37
CA ASP A 251 87.11 5.14 35.54
C ASP A 251 87.62 5.33 36.99
N GLU A 252 86.82 4.96 37.99
CA GLU A 252 87.23 5.02 39.40
C GLU A 252 88.36 4.05 39.73
N ARG A 253 88.33 2.84 39.17
CA ARG A 253 89.44 1.86 39.33
C ARG A 253 90.70 2.34 38.66
N GLU A 254 90.60 2.87 37.44
CA GLU A 254 91.73 3.46 36.73
C GLU A 254 92.31 4.67 37.48
N ARG A 255 91.45 5.54 38.04
CA ARG A 255 91.88 6.67 38.86
C ARG A 255 92.59 6.20 40.12
N ALA A 256 92.05 5.19 40.82
CA ALA A 256 92.68 4.61 42.00
C ALA A 256 94.05 4.02 41.67
N GLN A 257 94.17 3.30 40.55
CA GLN A 257 95.45 2.77 40.07
C GLN A 257 96.47 3.88 39.78
N LYS A 258 96.08 4.91 39.03
CA LYS A 258 96.96 6.06 38.72
C LYS A 258 97.38 6.82 39.98
N LEU A 259 96.47 7.01 40.94
CA LEU A 259 96.81 7.65 42.22
C LEU A 259 97.78 6.80 43.04
N ALA A 260 97.64 5.48 43.03
CA ALA A 260 98.61 4.57 43.65
C ALA A 260 99.99 4.69 42.99
N GLU A 261 100.05 4.75 41.66
CA GLU A 261 101.29 4.98 40.89
C GLU A 261 101.94 6.34 41.22
N CYS A 262 101.17 7.43 41.31
CA CYS A 262 101.70 8.77 41.59
C CYS A 262 102.12 9.01 43.05
N THR A 263 101.46 8.36 44.02
CA THR A 263 101.76 8.58 45.45
C THR A 263 103.04 7.87 45.92
N GLY A 264 103.76 7.19 45.03
CA GLY A 264 105.09 6.63 45.30
C GLY A 264 105.13 5.52 46.36
N LYS A 265 103.98 5.16 46.92
CA LYS A 265 103.77 3.90 47.63
C LYS A 265 103.56 2.82 46.59
N SER A 266 104.61 2.52 45.82
CA SER A 266 104.73 1.17 45.30
C SER A 266 104.69 0.28 46.53
N ASP A 267 103.70 -0.62 46.59
CA ASP A 267 103.69 -1.72 47.54
C ASP A 267 104.92 -2.59 47.27
N ALA A 268 106.08 -2.11 47.73
CA ALA A 268 107.27 -2.89 47.98
C ALA A 268 107.08 -3.68 49.29
N THR A 269 105.88 -4.26 49.47
CA THR A 269 105.61 -5.29 50.46
C THR A 269 105.11 -6.49 49.69
N SER A 270 106.09 -7.21 49.13
CA SER A 270 105.95 -8.56 48.63
C SER A 270 105.07 -9.40 49.57
N PRO A 271 104.02 -10.08 49.09
CA PRO A 271 103.42 -11.16 49.85
C PRO A 271 104.47 -12.27 49.93
N THR A 272 105.02 -12.46 51.13
CA THR A 272 105.81 -13.66 51.46
C THR A 272 104.92 -14.87 51.18
N CYS A 273 105.28 -15.63 50.13
CA CYS A 273 104.82 -16.99 49.94
C CYS A 273 105.14 -17.78 51.21
N VAL A 274 104.14 -18.03 52.05
CA VAL A 274 104.14 -19.20 52.94
C VAL A 274 103.31 -20.25 52.23
N VAL A 275 103.97 -20.96 51.32
CA VAL A 275 103.55 -22.26 50.81
C VAL A 275 104.24 -23.30 51.69
N SER A 276 103.48 -24.25 52.21
CA SER A 276 104.03 -25.53 52.72
C SER A 276 104.47 -26.40 51.56
#